data_AF-A0A7C1N5F5-F1
#
_entry.id   AF-A0A7C1N5F5-F1
#
_cell.length_a   1.000
_cell.length_b   1.000
_cell.length_c   1.000
_cell.angle_alpha   90.00
_cell.angle_beta   90.00
_cell.angle_gamma   90.00
#
_symmetry.space_group_name_H-M   'P 1'
#
loop_
_entity.id
_entity.type
_entity.pdbx_description
1 polymer ?
#
loop_
_entity_poly.entity_id
_entity_poly.type
_entity_poly.pdbx_seq_one_letter_code
_entity_poly.pdbx_strand_id
1 'polypeptide(L)'
;MTNEEKSGIYLQRLTKQFGKILAVDDISVHVGEGEFLTLLRSSGCGETSPCLGGFCGGAEGVAMQPLLWVLSASSQAISRNSHFPFFTIPKVLAGPLEPMTFYETAATVSALVASGSHIEALSTHKNSTVDLQTPEGPAFASEVAHAVVGIPRKEINRIVLTLLDEYKDRIENPPRGKSYPEAYDIDAAVPFPATKKIYNEMKKKIKNKFGFKFKY
;
A
#
# COMPACT_ATOMS: atom_id res chain seq x y z
N MET A 1 15.58 19.46 -31.65
CA MET A 1 15.59 18.52 -30.50
C MET A 1 15.34 17.14 -31.06
N THR A 2 16.35 16.28 -31.03
CA THR A 2 16.34 14.94 -31.62
C THR A 2 15.53 13.98 -30.74
N ASN A 3 14.88 13.01 -31.38
CA ASN A 3 13.86 12.12 -30.79
C ASN A 3 14.41 11.09 -29.76
N GLU A 4 15.69 11.18 -29.37
CA GLU A 4 16.36 10.24 -28.44
C GLU A 4 16.24 10.65 -26.97
N GLU A 5 15.85 11.88 -26.64
CA GLU A 5 15.73 12.38 -25.25
C GLU A 5 14.32 12.18 -24.63
N LYS A 6 13.57 11.14 -24.99
CA LYS A 6 12.20 10.91 -24.47
C LYS A 6 12.03 9.68 -23.58
N SER A 7 13.11 9.07 -23.12
CA SER A 7 13.05 8.01 -22.11
C SER A 7 13.55 8.54 -20.75
N GLY A 8 12.62 8.77 -19.83
CA GLY A 8 12.92 9.29 -18.49
C GLY A 8 11.71 9.85 -17.77
N ILE A 9 11.84 10.08 -16.46
CA ILE A 9 10.84 10.79 -15.65
C ILE A 9 11.27 12.25 -15.54
N TYR A 10 10.38 13.16 -15.90
CA TYR A 10 10.60 14.59 -15.82
C TYR A 10 9.60 15.21 -14.84
N LEU A 11 10.12 15.74 -13.73
CA LEU A 11 9.41 16.64 -12.83
C LEU A 11 9.87 18.06 -13.15
N GLN A 12 8.93 18.97 -13.41
CA GLN A 12 9.24 20.37 -13.70
C GLN A 12 8.54 21.28 -12.71
N ARG A 13 9.31 22.18 -12.10
CA ARG A 13 8.84 23.25 -11.22
C ARG A 13 7.85 22.78 -10.17
N LEU A 14 8.23 21.71 -9.48
CA LEU A 14 7.36 21.03 -8.58
C LEU A 14 7.27 21.75 -7.24
N THR A 15 6.04 22.14 -6.88
CA THR A 15 5.74 22.76 -5.60
C THR A 15 4.60 22.00 -4.90
N LYS A 16 4.76 21.69 -3.61
CA LYS A 16 3.76 20.99 -2.79
C LYS A 16 3.67 21.59 -1.39
N GLN A 17 2.45 21.89 -0.95
CA GLN A 17 2.15 22.46 0.36
C GLN A 17 1.18 21.56 1.14
N PHE A 18 1.43 21.41 2.45
CA PHE A 18 0.54 20.72 3.39
C PHE A 18 0.11 21.70 4.48
N GLY A 19 -1.14 22.17 4.38
CA GLY A 19 -1.65 23.22 5.26
C GLY A 19 -0.77 24.47 5.19
N LYS A 20 -0.11 24.83 6.30
CA LYS A 20 0.78 26.00 6.37
C LYS A 20 2.22 25.71 5.94
N ILE A 21 2.59 24.46 5.68
CA ILE A 21 3.97 24.04 5.44
C ILE A 21 4.21 23.86 3.95
N LEU A 22 5.16 24.62 3.38
CA LEU A 22 5.69 24.37 2.04
C LEU A 22 6.67 23.21 2.11
N ALA A 23 6.27 22.05 1.58
CA ALA A 23 7.04 20.81 1.67
C ALA A 23 7.97 20.58 0.46
N VAL A 24 7.59 21.10 -0.71
CA VAL A 24 8.41 21.10 -1.92
C VAL A 24 8.27 22.47 -2.57
N ASP A 25 9.39 23.08 -2.97
CA ASP A 25 9.43 24.42 -3.54
C ASP A 25 10.21 24.42 -4.87
N ASP A 26 9.48 24.58 -5.97
CA ASP A 26 9.99 24.75 -7.34
C ASP A 26 11.08 23.76 -7.78
N ILE A 27 10.93 22.48 -7.44
CA ILE A 27 11.93 21.46 -7.75
C ILE A 27 11.75 20.91 -9.16
N SER A 28 12.80 20.95 -9.98
CA SER A 28 12.84 20.26 -11.28
C SER A 28 13.84 19.10 -11.24
N VAL A 29 13.41 17.93 -11.68
CA VAL A 29 14.20 16.69 -11.68
C VAL A 29 14.03 15.99 -13.02
N HIS A 30 15.14 15.55 -13.58
CA HIS A 30 15.16 14.59 -14.68
C HIS A 30 15.82 13.30 -14.17
N VAL A 31 15.11 12.19 -14.30
CA VAL A 31 15.65 10.84 -14.08
C VAL A 31 15.69 10.17 -15.44
N GLY A 32 16.89 9.98 -15.98
CA GLY A 32 17.10 9.35 -17.28
C GLY A 32 16.80 7.86 -17.27
N GLU A 33 16.74 7.26 -18.46
CA GLU A 33 16.61 5.81 -18.60
C GLU A 33 17.78 5.07 -17.92
N GLY A 34 17.46 4.09 -17.07
CA GLY A 34 18.44 3.34 -16.29
C GLY A 34 18.94 4.06 -15.02
N GLU A 35 18.55 5.31 -14.80
CA GLU A 35 18.85 6.04 -13.56
C GLU A 35 17.80 5.75 -12.49
N PHE A 36 18.22 5.83 -11.22
CA PHE A 36 17.33 5.69 -10.07
C PHE A 36 17.57 6.85 -9.10
N LEU A 37 16.53 7.63 -8.84
CA LEU A 37 16.54 8.69 -7.84
C LEU A 37 15.76 8.26 -6.60
N THR A 38 16.39 8.40 -5.44
CA THR A 38 15.72 8.30 -4.14
C THR A 38 15.88 9.60 -3.38
N LEU A 39 14.85 10.01 -2.65
CA LEU A 39 14.90 11.13 -1.74
C LEU A 39 14.96 10.58 -0.32
N LEU A 40 16.02 10.95 0.39
CA LEU A 40 16.26 10.52 1.76
C LEU A 40 15.71 11.57 2.72
N ARG A 41 15.13 11.14 3.85
CA ARG A 41 14.85 12.05 4.97
C ARG A 41 16.18 12.48 5.60
N SER A 42 16.19 13.59 6.33
CA SER A 42 17.34 14.05 7.13
C SER A 42 17.95 12.97 8.05
N SER A 43 17.17 11.95 8.42
CA SER A 43 17.64 10.80 9.21
C SER A 43 18.44 9.75 8.41
N GLY A 44 18.66 9.95 7.11
CA GLY A 44 19.34 8.98 6.23
C GLY A 44 18.51 7.72 5.92
N CYS A 45 17.37 7.55 6.58
CA CYS A 45 16.39 6.53 6.21
C CYS A 45 15.73 6.96 4.90
N GLY A 46 16.00 6.21 3.84
CA GLY A 46 15.31 6.32 2.56
C GLY A 46 13.90 5.81 2.70
N GLU A 47 13.03 6.58 3.35
CA GLU A 47 11.63 6.43 3.06
C GLU A 47 11.42 6.97 1.64
N THR A 48 11.06 6.11 0.68
CA THR A 48 10.37 6.54 -0.54
C THR A 48 8.97 7.12 -0.24
N SER A 49 8.56 7.12 1.04
CA SER A 49 7.29 7.64 1.54
C SER A 49 7.10 9.16 1.48
N PRO A 50 8.07 10.07 1.25
CA PRO A 50 7.79 11.47 0.93
C PRO A 50 7.65 11.73 -0.58
N CYS A 51 8.10 10.82 -1.45
CA CYS A 51 8.22 11.10 -2.89
C CYS A 51 7.43 10.16 -3.79
N LEU A 52 7.10 8.97 -3.30
CA LEU A 52 6.02 8.13 -3.83
C LEU A 52 4.81 8.20 -2.89
N GLY A 53 5.08 8.26 -1.57
CA GLY A 53 4.09 8.61 -0.55
C GLY A 53 3.81 10.12 -0.53
N GLY A 54 4.67 11.03 -0.09
CA GLY A 54 4.32 12.46 0.03
C GLY A 54 3.98 13.17 -1.30
N PHE A 55 4.21 12.53 -2.44
CA PHE A 55 3.73 13.01 -3.74
C PHE A 55 2.26 12.65 -4.03
N CYS A 56 1.74 11.54 -3.48
CA CYS A 56 0.37 11.07 -3.69
C CYS A 56 -0.30 10.34 -2.50
N GLY A 57 0.29 10.30 -1.30
CA GLY A 57 0.17 9.24 -0.28
C GLY A 57 0.92 9.47 1.06
N GLY A 58 1.28 10.71 1.41
CA GLY A 58 1.60 11.07 2.80
C GLY A 58 0.27 11.28 3.53
N ALA A 59 0.05 10.78 4.75
CA ALA A 59 -1.25 10.82 5.46
C ALA A 59 -2.50 10.36 4.65
N GLU A 60 -2.32 9.87 3.43
CA GLU A 60 -3.36 9.64 2.42
C GLU A 60 -3.46 8.15 2.02
N GLY A 61 -2.64 7.27 2.60
CA GLY A 61 -2.70 5.80 2.40
C GLY A 61 -2.27 5.35 0.99
N VAL A 62 -1.70 4.15 0.83
CA VAL A 62 -1.20 3.63 -0.47
C VAL A 62 -2.23 2.87 -1.31
N ALA A 63 -3.46 2.73 -0.82
CA ALA A 63 -4.50 1.93 -1.45
C ALA A 63 -5.26 2.64 -2.57
N MET A 64 -4.95 3.90 -2.90
CA MET A 64 -5.61 4.60 -4.01
C MET A 64 -5.03 4.20 -5.37
N GLN A 65 -5.87 4.26 -6.42
CA GLN A 65 -5.50 3.83 -7.77
C GLN A 65 -4.20 4.48 -8.32
N PRO A 66 -3.97 5.80 -8.20
CA PRO A 66 -2.73 6.41 -8.70
C PRO A 66 -1.49 5.87 -7.98
N LEU A 67 -1.58 5.66 -6.67
CA LEU A 67 -0.47 5.14 -5.86
C LEU A 67 -0.16 3.69 -6.15
N LEU A 68 -1.17 2.85 -6.35
CA LEU A 68 -0.96 1.45 -6.72
C LEU A 68 -0.20 1.34 -8.05
N TRP A 69 -0.50 2.22 -9.02
CA TRP A 69 0.25 2.31 -10.27
C TRP A 69 1.70 2.73 -10.05
N VAL A 70 1.91 3.81 -9.29
CA VAL A 70 3.24 4.34 -8.99
C VAL A 70 4.11 3.30 -8.26
N LEU A 71 3.55 2.62 -7.26
CA LEU A 71 4.23 1.57 -6.53
C LEU A 71 4.55 0.36 -7.41
N SER A 72 3.61 -0.05 -8.26
CA SER A 72 3.81 -1.16 -9.20
C SER A 72 4.93 -0.87 -10.20
N ALA A 73 4.90 0.31 -10.84
CA ALA A 73 5.92 0.71 -11.80
C ALA A 73 7.30 0.85 -11.14
N SER A 74 7.38 1.50 -9.98
CA SER A 74 8.63 1.72 -9.26
C SER A 74 9.21 0.39 -8.74
N SER A 75 8.38 -0.47 -8.18
CA SER A 75 8.82 -1.80 -7.69
C SER A 75 9.36 -2.65 -8.83
N GLN A 76 8.72 -2.61 -9.99
CA GLN A 76 9.21 -3.32 -11.18
C GLN A 76 10.54 -2.76 -11.69
N ALA A 77 10.74 -1.44 -11.64
CA ALA A 77 12.00 -0.82 -12.02
C ALA A 77 13.12 -1.24 -11.06
N ILE A 78 12.89 -1.15 -9.75
CA ILE A 78 13.87 -1.55 -8.73
C ILE A 78 14.18 -3.06 -8.86
N SER A 79 13.15 -3.90 -8.92
CA SER A 79 13.34 -5.35 -9.01
C SER A 79 14.04 -5.81 -10.28
N ARG A 80 13.96 -5.05 -11.39
CA ARG A 80 14.64 -5.38 -12.65
C ARG A 80 16.06 -4.82 -12.75
N ASN A 81 16.31 -3.67 -12.13
CA ASN A 81 17.51 -2.88 -12.37
C ASN A 81 18.44 -2.78 -11.14
N SER A 82 18.00 -3.27 -9.97
CA SER A 82 18.78 -3.27 -8.74
C SER A 82 18.84 -4.67 -8.13
N HIS A 83 19.95 -4.96 -7.47
CA HIS A 83 20.17 -6.18 -6.71
C HIS A 83 20.02 -5.98 -5.19
N PHE A 84 19.66 -4.77 -4.75
CA PHE A 84 19.45 -4.49 -3.33
C PHE A 84 18.07 -5.02 -2.87
N PRO A 85 17.99 -5.76 -1.76
CA PRO A 85 16.71 -6.16 -1.18
C PRO A 85 15.90 -4.94 -0.76
N PHE A 86 14.70 -4.76 -1.33
CA PHE A 86 13.78 -3.70 -0.92
C PHE A 86 12.43 -4.29 -0.53
N PHE A 87 11.77 -3.62 0.39
CA PHE A 87 10.40 -3.91 0.77
C PHE A 87 9.56 -2.64 0.73
N THR A 88 8.25 -2.81 0.66
CA THR A 88 7.28 -1.73 0.78
C THR A 88 6.38 -1.98 1.96
N ILE A 89 6.10 -0.93 2.73
CA ILE A 89 5.16 -0.95 3.85
C ILE A 89 3.76 -0.68 3.31
N PRO A 90 2.86 -1.67 3.24
CA PRO A 90 1.50 -1.41 2.82
C PRO A 90 0.79 -0.60 3.92
N LYS A 91 0.26 0.56 3.53
CA LYS A 91 -0.50 1.50 4.38
C LYS A 91 -1.90 1.66 3.82
N VAL A 92 -2.92 1.27 4.57
CA VAL A 92 -4.32 1.33 4.13
C VAL A 92 -5.05 2.49 4.81
N LEU A 93 -6.11 2.98 4.17
CA LEU A 93 -6.88 4.13 4.64
C LEU A 93 -7.80 3.75 5.78
N ALA A 94 -8.50 2.63 5.63
CA ALA A 94 -9.43 2.16 6.64
C ALA A 94 -8.70 1.60 7.85
N GLY A 95 -9.37 1.70 8.99
CA GLY A 95 -8.86 1.14 10.22
C GLY A 95 -9.15 -0.35 10.38
N PRO A 96 -8.50 -0.99 11.35
CA PRO A 96 -8.56 -2.43 11.55
C PRO A 96 -9.99 -2.97 11.66
N LEU A 97 -10.19 -4.20 11.17
CA LEU A 97 -11.44 -4.98 11.24
C LEU A 97 -12.64 -4.38 10.48
N GLU A 98 -12.42 -3.40 9.61
CA GLU A 98 -13.43 -2.92 8.66
C GLU A 98 -13.33 -3.67 7.33
N PRO A 99 -14.46 -3.96 6.64
CA PRO A 99 -14.42 -4.64 5.34
C PRO A 99 -13.52 -3.93 4.32
N MET A 100 -13.50 -2.60 4.33
CA MET A 100 -12.66 -1.77 3.46
C MET A 100 -11.18 -2.12 3.61
N THR A 101 -10.70 -2.30 4.84
CA THR A 101 -9.30 -2.61 5.16
C THR A 101 -8.82 -3.88 4.51
N PHE A 102 -9.65 -4.92 4.46
CA PHE A 102 -9.31 -6.17 3.79
C PHE A 102 -9.25 -6.00 2.27
N TYR A 103 -10.15 -5.20 1.67
CA TYR A 103 -10.10 -4.93 0.23
C TYR A 103 -8.88 -4.10 -0.16
N GLU A 104 -8.57 -3.06 0.62
CA GLU A 104 -7.38 -2.24 0.42
C GLU A 104 -6.10 -3.05 0.59
N THR A 105 -6.04 -3.90 1.61
CA THR A 105 -4.90 -4.80 1.85
C THR A 105 -4.75 -5.78 0.70
N ALA A 106 -5.84 -6.43 0.28
CA ALA A 106 -5.83 -7.35 -0.85
C ALA A 106 -5.34 -6.66 -2.13
N ALA A 107 -5.83 -5.45 -2.42
CA ALA A 107 -5.42 -4.70 -3.61
C ALA A 107 -3.94 -4.31 -3.56
N THR A 108 -3.51 -3.71 -2.44
CA THR A 108 -2.15 -3.19 -2.25
C THR A 108 -1.12 -4.31 -2.28
N VAL A 109 -1.32 -5.35 -1.47
CA VAL A 109 -0.38 -6.48 -1.40
C VAL A 109 -0.32 -7.24 -2.71
N SER A 110 -1.45 -7.45 -3.39
CA SER A 110 -1.48 -8.10 -4.71
C SER A 110 -0.64 -7.33 -5.73
N ALA A 111 -0.82 -6.00 -5.77
CA ALA A 111 -0.05 -5.14 -6.68
C ALA A 111 1.44 -5.17 -6.37
N LEU A 112 1.83 -5.09 -5.09
CA LEU A 112 3.24 -5.10 -4.67
C LEU A 112 3.93 -6.43 -5.01
N VAL A 113 3.33 -7.56 -4.63
CA VAL A 113 3.91 -8.89 -4.85
C VAL A 113 4.02 -9.19 -6.35
N ALA A 114 2.99 -8.89 -7.14
CA ALA A 114 3.03 -9.09 -8.59
C ALA A 114 4.07 -8.22 -9.31
N SER A 115 4.48 -7.12 -8.66
CA SER A 115 5.47 -6.16 -9.15
C SER A 115 6.90 -6.47 -8.69
N GLY A 116 7.10 -7.51 -7.90
CA GLY A 116 8.43 -7.93 -7.40
C GLY A 116 8.87 -7.22 -6.12
N SER A 117 7.96 -6.54 -5.42
CA SER A 117 8.27 -5.95 -4.10
C SER A 117 8.08 -6.98 -2.99
N HIS A 118 8.95 -6.93 -1.97
CA HIS A 118 8.69 -7.59 -0.69
C HIS A 118 7.71 -6.74 0.13
N ILE A 119 6.93 -7.39 0.97
CA ILE A 119 5.98 -6.70 1.86
C ILE A 119 6.50 -6.68 3.29
N GLU A 120 6.23 -5.59 4.00
CA GLU A 120 6.39 -5.50 5.45
C GLU A 120 5.03 -5.60 6.18
N ALA A 121 5.05 -5.36 7.49
CA ALA A 121 3.85 -5.26 8.31
C ALA A 121 2.90 -4.18 7.76
N LEU A 122 1.62 -4.56 7.66
CA LEU A 122 0.55 -3.65 7.27
C LEU A 122 0.33 -2.59 8.34
N SER A 123 0.18 -1.33 7.91
CA SER A 123 -0.34 -0.26 8.78
C SER A 123 -1.76 0.14 8.38
N THR A 124 -2.68 0.10 9.34
CA THR A 124 -4.07 0.58 9.18
C THR A 124 -4.25 2.05 9.56
N HIS A 125 -5.35 2.65 9.12
CA HIS A 125 -5.74 4.04 9.39
C HIS A 125 -4.59 5.05 9.21
N LYS A 126 -3.91 4.96 8.05
CA LYS A 126 -2.79 5.85 7.66
C LYS A 126 -1.60 5.85 8.64
N ASN A 127 -1.57 4.94 9.60
CA ASN A 127 -0.67 4.97 10.75
C ASN A 127 -0.71 6.32 11.52
N SER A 128 -1.86 7.01 11.49
CA SER A 128 -2.00 8.36 12.07
C SER A 128 -2.71 8.36 13.42
N THR A 129 -3.16 7.20 13.89
CA THR A 129 -3.97 7.09 15.11
C THR A 129 -3.47 5.96 15.99
N VAL A 130 -3.31 6.30 17.26
CA VAL A 130 -2.84 5.40 18.32
C VAL A 130 -3.80 4.21 18.46
N ASP A 131 -3.25 3.03 18.69
CA ASP A 131 -3.94 1.75 18.92
C ASP A 131 -4.84 1.24 17.79
N LEU A 132 -4.89 1.91 16.63
CA LEU A 132 -5.58 1.41 15.44
C LEU A 132 -4.67 0.49 14.62
N GLN A 133 -4.13 -0.53 15.26
CA GLN A 133 -3.43 -1.66 14.63
C GLN A 133 -3.86 -2.95 15.34
N THR A 134 -4.06 -4.03 14.58
CA THR A 134 -4.45 -5.33 15.14
C THR A 134 -3.67 -6.44 14.43
N PRO A 135 -3.38 -7.59 15.08
CA PRO A 135 -2.64 -8.70 14.47
C PRO A 135 -3.25 -9.25 13.18
N GLU A 136 -4.56 -9.10 12.98
CA GLU A 136 -5.28 -9.53 11.79
C GLU A 136 -4.78 -8.85 10.51
N GLY A 137 -4.35 -7.59 10.60
CA GLY A 137 -3.82 -6.84 9.46
C GLY A 137 -2.61 -7.50 8.80
N PRO A 138 -1.47 -7.62 9.51
CA PRO A 138 -0.28 -8.28 8.96
C PRO A 138 -0.48 -9.77 8.67
N ALA A 139 -1.32 -10.47 9.45
CA ALA A 139 -1.68 -11.86 9.17
C ALA A 139 -2.37 -11.97 7.80
N PHE A 140 -3.39 -11.14 7.55
CA PHE A 140 -4.11 -11.13 6.28
C PHE A 140 -3.21 -10.71 5.12
N ALA A 141 -2.37 -9.69 5.30
CA ALA A 141 -1.41 -9.27 4.28
C ALA A 141 -0.47 -10.42 3.87
N SER A 142 0.02 -11.20 4.83
CA SER A 142 0.87 -12.37 4.58
C SER A 142 0.11 -13.47 3.81
N GLU A 143 -1.13 -13.74 4.19
CA GLU A 143 -1.98 -14.70 3.49
C GLU A 143 -2.29 -14.29 2.05
N VAL A 144 -2.60 -13.00 1.83
CA VAL A 144 -2.80 -12.42 0.50
C VAL A 144 -1.53 -12.58 -0.33
N ALA A 145 -0.36 -12.23 0.22
CA ALA A 145 0.90 -12.35 -0.48
C ALA A 145 1.14 -13.79 -0.95
N HIS A 146 0.93 -14.78 -0.09
CA HIS A 146 1.03 -16.18 -0.47
C HIS A 146 -0.01 -16.63 -1.51
N ALA A 147 -1.22 -16.07 -1.46
CA ALA A 147 -2.31 -16.44 -2.36
C ALA A 147 -2.09 -15.93 -3.80
N VAL A 148 -1.31 -14.86 -3.99
CA VAL A 148 -1.08 -14.24 -5.31
C VAL A 148 0.21 -14.66 -6.00
N VAL A 149 1.11 -15.36 -5.31
CA VAL A 149 2.36 -15.87 -5.89
C VAL A 149 2.05 -16.77 -7.09
N GLY A 150 2.72 -16.49 -8.21
CA GLY A 150 2.59 -17.26 -9.45
C GLY A 150 1.37 -16.93 -10.32
N ILE A 151 0.49 -16.01 -9.89
CA ILE A 151 -0.61 -15.54 -10.73
C ILE A 151 -0.06 -14.57 -11.80
N PRO A 152 -0.47 -14.69 -13.08
CA PRO A 152 -0.03 -13.75 -14.13
C PRO A 152 -0.42 -12.30 -13.80
N ARG A 153 0.49 -11.35 -14.06
CA ARG A 153 0.27 -9.91 -13.77
C ARG A 153 -1.01 -9.35 -14.39
N LYS A 154 -1.38 -9.82 -15.59
CA LYS A 154 -2.63 -9.42 -16.27
C LYS A 154 -3.86 -9.79 -15.45
N GLU A 155 -3.83 -10.95 -14.79
CA GLU A 155 -4.92 -11.42 -13.95
C GLU A 155 -4.92 -10.70 -12.59
N ILE A 156 -3.75 -10.49 -11.99
CA ILE A 156 -3.63 -9.64 -10.79
C ILE A 156 -4.17 -8.23 -11.05
N ASN A 157 -3.85 -7.63 -12.19
CA ASN A 157 -4.34 -6.30 -12.53
C ASN A 157 -5.88 -6.27 -12.59
N ARG A 158 -6.52 -7.30 -13.14
CA ARG A 158 -8.00 -7.41 -13.13
C ARG A 158 -8.53 -7.49 -11.70
N ILE A 159 -7.97 -8.38 -10.87
CA ILE A 159 -8.36 -8.54 -9.47
C ILE A 159 -8.24 -7.23 -8.70
N VAL A 160 -7.11 -6.52 -8.85
CA VAL A 160 -6.85 -5.23 -8.18
C VAL A 160 -7.87 -4.17 -8.60
N LEU A 161 -8.19 -4.07 -9.89
CA LEU A 161 -9.22 -3.13 -10.37
C LEU A 161 -10.60 -3.46 -9.80
N THR A 162 -10.99 -4.74 -9.73
CA THR A 162 -12.26 -5.13 -9.10
C THR A 162 -12.27 -4.88 -7.59
N LEU A 163 -11.13 -5.03 -6.91
CA LEU A 163 -11.01 -4.69 -5.49
C LEU A 163 -11.14 -3.19 -5.25
N LEU A 164 -10.53 -2.35 -6.09
CA LEU A 164 -10.65 -0.89 -6.04
C LEU A 164 -12.11 -0.43 -6.11
N ASP A 165 -12.93 -1.07 -6.94
CA ASP A 165 -14.36 -0.76 -7.05
C ASP A 165 -15.14 -0.96 -5.73
N GLU A 166 -14.65 -1.76 -4.78
CA GLU A 166 -15.32 -1.96 -3.49
C GLU A 166 -15.14 -0.82 -2.48
N TYR A 167 -14.15 0.05 -2.70
CA TYR A 167 -13.78 1.06 -1.71
C TYR A 167 -13.43 2.44 -2.26
N LYS A 168 -13.29 2.62 -3.59
CA LYS A 168 -12.92 3.91 -4.20
C LYS A 168 -13.80 5.08 -3.74
N ASP A 169 -15.10 4.84 -3.53
CA ASP A 169 -16.07 5.87 -3.13
C ASP A 169 -15.97 6.25 -1.63
N ARG A 170 -15.13 5.55 -0.86
CA ARG A 170 -14.93 5.77 0.58
C ARG A 170 -13.52 6.26 0.93
N ILE A 171 -12.71 6.57 -0.07
CA ILE A 171 -11.31 7.03 0.13
C ILE A 171 -11.26 8.33 0.95
N GLU A 172 -12.20 9.25 0.73
CA GLU A 172 -12.25 10.54 1.44
C GLU A 172 -12.61 10.37 2.92
N ASN A 173 -13.54 9.46 3.22
CA ASN A 173 -14.06 9.22 4.56
C ASN A 173 -13.94 7.73 4.93
N PRO A 174 -12.71 7.22 5.13
CA PRO A 174 -12.49 5.82 5.43
C PRO A 174 -12.98 5.50 6.85
N PRO A 175 -13.54 4.30 7.08
CA PRO A 175 -14.02 3.93 8.40
C PRO A 175 -12.85 3.76 9.38
N ARG A 176 -13.05 4.21 10.62
CA ARG A 176 -12.03 4.16 11.68
C ARG A 176 -11.73 2.74 12.16
N GLY A 177 -12.70 1.84 12.10
CA GLY A 177 -12.55 0.49 12.64
C GLY A 177 -12.33 0.45 14.15
N LYS A 178 -11.78 -0.66 14.63
CA LYS A 178 -11.65 -1.00 16.07
C LYS A 178 -10.21 -0.99 16.54
N SER A 179 -9.91 -0.20 17.56
CA SER A 179 -8.61 -0.25 18.21
C SER A 179 -8.31 -1.62 18.82
N TYR A 180 -7.04 -1.85 19.12
CA TYR A 180 -6.59 -3.07 19.76
C TYR A 180 -7.39 -3.40 21.05
N PRO A 181 -7.60 -2.45 22.00
CA PRO A 181 -8.46 -2.68 23.17
C PRO A 181 -9.93 -3.01 22.85
N GLU A 182 -10.46 -2.51 21.73
CA GLU A 182 -11.84 -2.80 21.30
C GLU A 182 -11.97 -4.19 20.63
N ALA A 183 -10.84 -4.80 20.26
CA ALA A 183 -10.77 -6.05 19.52
C ALA A 183 -10.20 -7.23 20.32
N TYR A 184 -9.47 -6.96 21.40
CA TYR A 184 -8.69 -7.93 22.17
C TYR A 184 -8.93 -7.81 23.67
N ASP A 185 -8.89 -8.95 24.34
CA ASP A 185 -8.53 -9.02 25.76
C ASP A 185 -7.02 -8.75 25.86
N ILE A 186 -6.67 -7.60 26.42
CA ILE A 186 -5.28 -7.11 26.47
C ILE A 186 -4.44 -7.98 27.42
N ASP A 187 -5.00 -8.38 28.55
CA ASP A 187 -4.28 -9.13 29.58
C ASP A 187 -3.99 -10.56 29.11
N ALA A 188 -4.96 -11.17 28.44
CA ALA A 188 -4.82 -12.52 27.90
C ALA A 188 -4.22 -12.55 26.47
N ALA A 189 -4.01 -11.40 25.84
CA ALA A 189 -3.54 -11.23 24.47
C ALA A 189 -4.33 -12.09 23.44
N VAL A 190 -5.65 -12.21 23.63
CA VAL A 190 -6.53 -13.01 22.77
C VAL A 190 -7.61 -12.16 22.11
N PRO A 191 -7.91 -12.39 20.81
CA PRO A 191 -8.96 -11.65 20.13
C PRO A 191 -10.34 -12.07 20.63
N PHE A 192 -11.24 -11.11 20.78
CA PHE A 192 -12.64 -11.38 21.08
C PHE A 192 -13.29 -12.25 19.99
N PRO A 193 -14.33 -13.04 20.32
CA PRO A 193 -15.03 -13.87 19.32
C PRO A 193 -15.53 -13.09 18.10
N ALA A 194 -15.95 -11.84 18.30
CA ALA A 194 -16.38 -10.96 17.21
C ALA A 194 -15.24 -10.62 16.22
N THR A 195 -14.02 -10.42 16.72
CA THR A 195 -12.82 -10.16 15.91
C THR A 195 -12.51 -11.36 15.02
N LYS A 196 -12.46 -12.56 15.60
CA LYS A 196 -12.25 -13.81 14.85
C LYS A 196 -13.34 -14.02 13.78
N LYS A 197 -14.59 -13.70 14.11
CA LYS A 197 -15.72 -13.81 13.18
C LYS A 197 -15.53 -12.90 11.96
N ILE A 198 -15.23 -11.62 12.18
CA ILE A 198 -15.00 -10.64 11.09
C ILE A 198 -13.87 -11.12 10.17
N TYR A 199 -12.74 -11.54 10.74
CA TYR A 199 -11.59 -12.03 9.98
C TYR A 199 -11.96 -13.20 9.06
N ASN A 200 -12.61 -14.22 9.62
CA ASN A 200 -13.02 -15.42 8.89
C ASN A 200 -14.06 -15.12 7.80
N GLU A 201 -15.03 -14.25 8.09
CA GLU A 201 -16.04 -13.83 7.12
C GLU A 201 -15.41 -13.07 5.95
N MET A 202 -14.47 -12.16 6.23
CA MET A 202 -13.77 -11.40 5.19
C MET A 202 -12.86 -12.29 4.34
N LYS A 203 -12.12 -13.23 4.95
CA LYS A 203 -11.35 -14.24 4.19
C LYS A 203 -12.25 -15.05 3.26
N LYS A 204 -13.38 -15.55 3.76
CA LYS A 204 -14.35 -16.30 2.95
C LYS A 204 -14.91 -15.44 1.82
N LYS A 205 -15.26 -14.19 2.10
CA LYS A 205 -15.77 -13.24 1.10
C LYS A 205 -14.74 -12.98 0.00
N ILE A 206 -13.49 -12.73 0.36
CA ILE A 206 -12.42 -12.41 -0.60
C ILE A 206 -12.08 -13.63 -1.46
N LYS A 207 -12.00 -14.82 -0.83
CA LYS A 207 -11.83 -16.09 -1.55
C LYS A 207 -12.94 -16.30 -2.59
N ASN A 208 -14.20 -16.17 -2.18
CA ASN A 208 -15.33 -16.48 -3.03
C ASN A 208 -15.55 -15.45 -4.15
N LYS A 209 -15.34 -14.16 -3.86
CA LYS A 209 -15.63 -13.08 -4.81
C LYS A 209 -14.48 -12.80 -5.78
N PHE A 210 -13.23 -12.91 -5.33
CA PHE A 210 -12.05 -12.53 -6.13
C PHE A 210 -11.11 -13.70 -6.45
N GLY A 211 -11.44 -14.92 -5.99
CA GLY A 211 -10.70 -16.12 -6.35
C GLY A 211 -9.38 -16.36 -5.59
N PHE A 212 -9.14 -15.64 -4.48
CA PHE A 212 -7.93 -15.85 -3.67
C PHE A 212 -7.90 -17.25 -3.07
N LYS A 213 -6.78 -17.96 -3.27
CA LYS A 213 -6.54 -19.29 -2.71
C LYS A 213 -5.70 -19.19 -1.43
N PHE A 214 -6.34 -18.83 -0.32
CA PHE A 214 -5.69 -18.81 0.98
C PHE A 214 -5.28 -20.22 1.41
N LYS A 215 -4.02 -20.37 1.85
CA LYS A 215 -3.45 -21.64 2.33
C LYS A 215 -3.67 -21.87 3.83
N TYR A 216 -3.82 -20.78 4.58
CA TYR A 216 -4.00 -20.73 6.03
C TYR A 216 -5.30 -20.00 6.33
#